data_AF-A0A2A4KTL8-F1
#
_entry.id   AF-A0A2A4KTL8-F1
#
_cell.length_a   1.000
_cell.length_b   1.000
_cell.length_c   1.000
_cell.angle_alpha   90.00
_cell.angle_beta   90.00
_cell.angle_gamma   90.00
#
_symmetry.space_group_name_H-M   'P 1'
#
loop_
_entity.id
_entity.type
_entity.pdbx_description
1 polymer ?
#
loop_
_entity_poly.entity_id
_entity_poly.type
_entity_poly.pdbx_seq_one_letter_code
_entity_poly.pdbx_strand_id
1 'polypeptide(L)'
;MAERLNALFAMVRWRDAHGRQREYSTAEVAKAVTADPSHPATLSRSYLAMLRNGSHTNPTLGVLDGLVKFFDDHREPGAAPITIQSLVAGRDPEDELLREQLASRQVRMIAMRAGAMTPTMREQLLKMIETFDQDAPADPGAQH
;
A
#
# COMPACT_ATOMS: atom_id res chain seq x y z
N MET A 1 5.07 6.64 6.89
CA MET A 1 4.92 5.39 7.68
C MET A 1 3.73 5.44 8.63
N ALA A 2 3.68 6.38 9.59
CA ALA A 2 2.60 6.49 10.59
C ALA A 2 1.18 6.37 10.02
N GLU A 3 0.88 7.11 8.93
CA GLU A 3 -0.39 7.04 8.21
C GLU A 3 -0.73 5.61 7.74
N ARG A 4 0.22 4.92 7.10
CA ARG A 4 0.06 3.54 6.60
C ARG A 4 -0.15 2.55 7.73
N LEU A 5 0.63 2.70 8.81
CA LEU A 5 0.46 1.87 10.00
C LEU A 5 -0.94 2.06 10.58
N ASN A 6 -1.43 3.30 10.68
CA ASN A 6 -2.79 3.57 11.13
C ASN A 6 -3.85 3.03 10.16
N ALA A 7 -3.59 3.04 8.85
CA ALA A 7 -4.47 2.41 7.87
C ALA A 7 -4.56 0.89 8.07
N LEU A 8 -3.47 0.21 8.42
CA LEU A 8 -3.50 -1.22 8.76
C LEU A 8 -4.35 -1.48 10.00
N PHE A 9 -4.21 -0.65 11.05
CA PHE A 9 -5.06 -0.75 12.24
C PHE A 9 -6.55 -0.55 11.95
N ALA A 10 -6.90 0.35 11.04
CA ALA A 10 -8.28 0.60 10.64
C ALA A 10 -8.85 -0.53 9.76
N MET A 11 -8.01 -1.13 8.92
CA MET A 11 -8.39 -2.16 7.95
C MET A 11 -8.53 -3.54 8.58
N VAL A 12 -7.57 -3.93 9.44
CA VAL A 12 -7.53 -5.27 10.03
C VAL A 12 -8.32 -5.26 11.33
N ARG A 13 -9.51 -5.86 11.27
CA ARG A 13 -10.49 -5.88 12.36
C ARG A 13 -10.80 -7.31 12.77
N TRP A 14 -11.09 -7.50 14.04
CA TRP A 14 -11.56 -8.78 14.58
C TRP A 14 -13.01 -8.68 15.02
N ARG A 15 -13.71 -9.82 15.02
CA ARG A 15 -15.08 -9.91 15.51
C ARG A 15 -15.08 -10.26 16.99
N ASP A 16 -15.71 -9.41 17.80
CA ASP A 16 -15.92 -9.72 19.22
C ASP A 16 -16.97 -10.82 19.42
N ALA A 17 -17.11 -11.28 20.66
CA ALA A 17 -18.09 -12.31 21.03
C ALA A 17 -19.56 -11.93 20.72
N HIS A 18 -19.82 -10.65 20.45
CA HIS A 18 -21.13 -10.11 20.09
C HIS A 18 -21.23 -9.81 18.57
N GLY A 19 -20.27 -10.28 17.77
CA GLY A 19 -20.24 -10.12 16.31
C GLY A 19 -19.85 -8.72 15.82
N ARG A 20 -19.40 -7.82 16.70
CA ARG A 20 -19.02 -6.46 16.31
C ARG A 20 -17.58 -6.42 15.83
N GLN A 21 -17.35 -5.68 14.74
CA GLN A 21 -16.00 -5.43 14.24
C GLN A 21 -15.27 -4.46 15.18
N ARG A 22 -14.11 -4.87 15.66
CA ARG A 22 -13.23 -4.11 16.56
C ARG A 22 -11.85 -3.99 15.94
N GLU A 23 -11.25 -2.82 16.11
CA GLU A 23 -9.84 -2.60 15.78
C GLU A 23 -8.96 -3.18 16.89
N TYR A 24 -7.78 -3.67 16.52
CA TYR A 24 -6.78 -4.05 17.50
C TYR A 24 -6.24 -2.81 18.22
N SER A 25 -6.13 -2.89 19.54
CA SER A 25 -5.46 -1.85 20.31
C SER A 25 -3.95 -1.92 20.12
N THR A 26 -3.27 -0.78 20.29
CA THR A 26 -1.80 -0.73 20.31
C THR A 26 -1.19 -1.69 21.33
N ALA A 27 -1.87 -1.92 22.46
CA ALA A 27 -1.39 -2.84 23.48
C ALA A 27 -1.46 -4.31 23.04
N GLU A 28 -2.56 -4.70 22.39
CA GLU A 28 -2.76 -6.06 21.87
C GLU A 28 -1.73 -6.38 20.79
N VAL A 29 -1.53 -5.47 19.82
CA VAL A 29 -0.54 -5.68 18.75
C VAL A 29 0.88 -5.76 19.30
N ALA A 30 1.27 -4.82 20.17
CA ALA A 30 2.59 -4.83 20.80
C ALA A 30 2.88 -6.16 21.55
N LYS A 31 1.88 -6.65 22.30
CA LYS A 31 1.97 -7.91 23.02
C LYS A 31 2.04 -9.10 22.07
N ALA A 32 1.20 -9.15 21.04
CA ALA A 32 1.15 -10.25 20.09
C ALA A 32 2.46 -10.38 19.30
N VAL A 33 2.98 -9.25 18.80
CA VAL A 33 4.27 -9.20 18.09
C VAL A 33 5.40 -9.68 19.00
N THR A 34 5.47 -9.18 20.24
CA THR A 34 6.53 -9.59 21.19
C THR A 34 6.42 -11.06 21.63
N ALA A 35 5.21 -11.63 21.62
CA ALA A 35 4.98 -13.02 22.02
C ALA A 35 5.18 -14.02 20.88
N ASP A 36 5.36 -13.55 19.65
CA ASP A 36 5.51 -14.41 18.48
C ASP A 36 6.89 -15.08 18.50
N PRO A 37 6.97 -16.42 18.62
CA PRO A 37 8.24 -17.13 18.69
C PRO A 37 9.00 -17.14 17.36
N SER A 38 8.35 -16.77 16.24
CA SER A 38 8.97 -16.71 14.92
C SER A 38 9.88 -15.49 14.74
N HIS A 39 9.86 -14.53 15.67
CA HIS A 39 10.66 -13.31 15.57
C HIS A 39 11.16 -12.85 16.95
N PRO A 40 12.43 -12.40 17.06
CA PRO A 40 13.01 -12.04 18.36
C PRO A 40 12.75 -10.59 18.80
N ALA A 41 11.99 -9.78 18.05
CA ALA A 41 11.93 -8.36 18.39
C ALA A 41 10.92 -8.07 19.50
N THR A 42 11.32 -7.15 20.36
CA THR A 42 10.49 -6.65 21.45
C THR A 42 9.82 -5.35 21.02
N LEU A 43 8.49 -5.35 21.03
CA LEU A 43 7.68 -4.20 20.66
C LEU A 43 6.88 -3.74 21.88
N SER A 44 7.33 -2.63 22.50
CA SER A 44 6.57 -2.04 23.60
C SER A 44 5.36 -1.25 23.09
N ARG A 45 4.30 -1.17 23.91
CA ARG A 45 3.11 -0.36 23.62
C ARG A 45 3.47 1.11 23.35
N SER A 46 4.34 1.69 24.16
CA SER A 46 4.74 3.09 24.03
C SER A 46 5.53 3.34 22.75
N TYR A 47 6.43 2.41 22.40
CA TYR A 47 7.18 2.51 21.14
C TYR A 47 6.25 2.43 19.92
N LEU A 48 5.32 1.48 19.91
CA LEU A 48 4.33 1.39 18.85
C LEU A 48 3.43 2.62 18.76
N ALA A 49 3.05 3.22 19.89
CA ALA A 49 2.31 4.49 19.89
C ALA A 49 3.11 5.63 19.24
N MET A 50 4.43 5.72 19.49
CA MET A 50 5.31 6.69 18.85
C MET A 50 5.49 6.44 17.34
N LEU A 51 5.48 5.18 16.90
CA LEU A 51 5.47 4.85 15.47
C LEU A 51 4.15 5.28 14.81
N ARG A 52 3.02 5.10 15.49
CA ARG A 52 1.69 5.44 15.00
C ARG A 52 1.42 6.95 14.92
N ASN A 53 1.99 7.74 15.83
CA ASN A 53 1.85 9.19 15.79
C ASN A 53 2.96 9.89 14.99
N GLY A 54 3.98 9.14 14.55
CA GLY A 54 5.09 9.64 13.76
C GLY A 54 6.21 10.32 14.56
N SER A 55 6.15 10.34 15.89
CA SER A 55 7.26 10.82 16.73
C SER A 55 8.50 9.93 16.64
N HIS A 56 8.32 8.66 16.27
CA HIS A 56 9.40 7.79 15.80
C HIS A 56 9.10 7.32 14.37
N THR A 57 10.12 7.34 13.52
CA THR A 57 9.98 6.97 12.10
C THR A 57 10.94 5.87 11.66
N ASN A 58 11.87 5.45 12.53
CA ASN A 58 12.92 4.49 12.20
C ASN A 58 12.82 3.20 13.06
N PRO A 59 11.83 2.34 12.81
CA PRO A 59 11.77 1.01 13.42
C PRO A 59 12.85 0.08 12.89
N THR A 60 13.25 -0.88 13.72
CA THR A 60 14.13 -1.96 13.29
C THR A 60 13.40 -2.88 12.31
N LEU A 61 14.16 -3.59 11.47
CA LEU A 61 13.59 -4.55 10.52
C LEU A 61 12.75 -5.62 11.24
N GLY A 62 13.22 -6.12 12.39
CA GLY A 62 12.47 -7.10 13.18
C GLY A 62 11.11 -6.57 13.64
N VAL A 63 11.00 -5.30 14.04
CA VAL A 63 9.70 -4.69 14.39
C VAL A 63 8.79 -4.56 13.17
N LEU A 64 9.36 -4.21 12.01
CA LEU A 64 8.60 -4.14 10.75
C LEU A 64 8.07 -5.52 10.34
N ASP A 65 8.90 -6.56 10.38
CA ASP A 65 8.51 -7.94 10.09
C ASP A 65 7.39 -8.42 11.02
N GLY A 66 7.55 -8.21 12.33
CA GLY A 66 6.54 -8.61 13.31
C GLY A 66 5.20 -7.89 13.10
N LEU A 67 5.22 -6.59 12.78
CA LEU A 67 4.01 -5.83 12.45
C LEU A 67 3.34 -6.33 11.17
N VAL A 68 4.12 -6.51 10.10
CA VAL A 68 3.62 -7.01 8.81
C VAL A 68 2.98 -8.37 8.99
N LYS A 69 3.69 -9.31 9.62
CA LYS A 69 3.19 -10.65 9.91
C LYS A 69 1.90 -10.62 10.71
N PHE A 70 1.87 -9.85 11.81
CA PHE A 70 0.67 -9.74 12.64
C PHE A 70 -0.55 -9.31 11.82
N PHE A 71 -0.41 -8.26 11.00
CA PHE A 71 -1.54 -7.77 10.21
C PHE A 71 -1.93 -8.71 9.08
N ASP A 72 -0.96 -9.41 8.47
CA ASP A 72 -1.22 -10.37 7.40
C ASP A 72 -1.96 -11.62 7.92
N ASP A 73 -1.54 -12.16 9.07
CA ASP A 73 -2.15 -13.34 9.71
C ASP A 73 -3.62 -13.11 10.14
N HIS A 74 -4.02 -11.86 10.36
CA HIS A 74 -5.37 -11.49 10.82
C HIS A 74 -6.26 -10.92 9.71
N ARG A 75 -5.84 -11.04 8.44
CA ARG A 75 -6.67 -10.68 7.28
C ARG A 75 -7.46 -11.88 6.76
N GLU A 76 -8.46 -11.57 5.96
CA GLU A 76 -9.26 -12.58 5.26
C GLU A 76 -8.35 -13.44 4.35
N PRO A 77 -8.56 -14.77 4.32
CA PRO A 77 -7.81 -15.66 3.43
C PRO A 77 -7.90 -15.23 1.96
N GLY A 78 -6.76 -15.15 1.28
CA GLY A 78 -6.68 -14.74 -0.13
C GLY A 78 -6.44 -13.24 -0.35
N ALA A 79 -6.32 -12.43 0.70
CA ALA A 79 -5.82 -11.07 0.58
C ALA A 79 -4.36 -11.06 0.06
N ALA A 80 -4.01 -10.00 -0.68
CA ALA A 80 -2.62 -9.80 -1.10
C ALA A 80 -1.71 -9.59 0.12
N PRO A 81 -0.51 -10.22 0.15
CA PRO A 81 0.37 -10.18 1.30
C PRO A 81 0.85 -8.76 1.57
N ILE A 82 0.87 -8.37 2.85
CA ILE A 82 1.50 -7.12 3.27
C ILE A 82 3.02 -7.31 3.19
N THR A 83 3.72 -6.35 2.60
CA THR A 83 5.18 -6.35 2.54
C THR A 83 5.75 -5.22 3.41
N ILE A 84 6.98 -5.38 3.90
CA ILE A 84 7.68 -4.28 4.59
C ILE A 84 7.74 -3.05 3.69
N GLN A 85 8.03 -3.25 2.40
CA GLN A 85 8.03 -2.18 1.40
C GLN A 85 6.70 -1.43 1.39
N SER A 86 5.55 -2.11 1.41
CA SER A 86 4.24 -1.44 1.47
C SER A 86 4.04 -0.57 2.73
N LEU A 87 4.71 -0.92 3.84
CA LEU A 87 4.63 -0.19 5.11
C LEU A 87 5.58 1.01 5.17
N VAL A 88 6.78 0.87 4.58
CA VAL A 88 7.85 1.89 4.65
C VAL A 88 7.95 2.77 3.41
N ALA A 89 7.55 2.28 2.25
CA ALA A 89 7.59 3.01 0.99
C ALA A 89 6.94 4.37 1.22
N GLY A 90 7.61 5.43 0.76
CA GLY A 90 7.01 6.76 0.67
C GLY A 90 5.75 6.70 -0.19
N ARG A 91 4.94 7.76 -0.18
CA ARG A 91 3.92 7.87 -1.24
C ARG A 91 4.76 8.16 -2.47
N ASP A 92 5.07 7.14 -3.28
CA ASP A 92 5.82 7.38 -4.50
C ASP A 92 4.88 8.20 -5.40
N PRO A 93 5.23 9.45 -5.75
CA PRO A 93 4.39 10.24 -6.64
C PRO A 93 4.14 9.52 -7.96
N GLU A 94 5.03 8.64 -8.40
CA GLU A 94 4.82 7.79 -9.58
C GLU A 94 3.70 6.76 -9.36
N ASP A 95 3.62 6.14 -8.18
CA ASP A 95 2.56 5.18 -7.85
C ASP A 95 1.18 5.85 -7.74
N GLU A 96 1.11 7.08 -7.23
CA GLU A 96 -0.14 7.84 -7.15
C GLU A 96 -0.59 8.27 -8.55
N LEU A 97 0.33 8.81 -9.36
CA LEU A 97 0.04 9.17 -10.74
C LEU A 97 -0.40 7.95 -11.55
N LEU A 98 0.26 6.79 -11.37
CA LEU A 98 -0.11 5.54 -11.99
C LEU A 98 -1.50 5.07 -11.54
N ARG A 99 -1.82 5.20 -10.25
CA ARG A 99 -3.16 4.89 -9.70
C ARG A 99 -4.24 5.79 -10.27
N GLU A 100 -3.98 7.10 -10.35
CA GLU A 100 -4.89 8.08 -10.95
C GLU A 100 -5.12 7.79 -12.44
N GLN A 101 -4.05 7.50 -13.19
CA GLN A 101 -4.13 7.12 -14.59
C GLN A 101 -4.93 5.82 -14.79
N LEU A 102 -4.71 4.80 -13.95
CA LEU A 102 -5.44 3.52 -14.01
C LEU A 102 -6.89 3.59 -13.50
N ALA A 103 -7.24 4.63 -12.74
CA ALA A 103 -8.62 4.90 -12.35
C ALA A 103 -9.49 5.24 -13.58
N SER A 104 -8.90 5.79 -14.65
CA SER A 104 -9.58 6.03 -15.91
C SER A 104 -9.99 4.72 -16.60
N ARG A 105 -11.29 4.58 -16.88
CA ARG A 105 -11.85 3.44 -17.61
C ARG A 105 -11.22 3.26 -18.99
N GLN A 106 -10.85 4.36 -19.65
CA GLN A 106 -10.25 4.32 -20.99
C GLN A 106 -8.81 3.81 -20.95
N VAL A 107 -8.00 4.28 -19.99
CA VAL A 107 -6.62 3.80 -19.78
C VAL A 107 -6.62 2.31 -19.45
N ARG A 108 -7.54 1.87 -18.59
CA ARG A 108 -7.68 0.44 -18.24
C ARG A 108 -8.03 -0.43 -19.45
N MET A 109 -8.93 0.05 -20.32
CA MET A 109 -9.28 -0.65 -21.56
C MET A 109 -8.10 -0.77 -22.53
N ILE A 110 -7.29 0.28 -22.65
CA ILE A 110 -6.08 0.27 -23.49
C ILE A 110 -5.06 -0.72 -22.93
N ALA A 111 -4.79 -0.66 -21.63
CA ALA A 111 -3.85 -1.57 -20.96
C ALA A 111 -4.24 -3.05 -21.14
N MET A 112 -5.53 -3.38 -20.96
CA MET A 112 -6.03 -4.75 -21.15
C MET A 112 -5.87 -5.23 -22.61
N ARG A 113 -6.12 -4.35 -23.59
CA ARG A 113 -5.92 -4.68 -25.01
C ARG A 113 -4.44 -4.83 -25.38
N ALA A 114 -3.58 -3.93 -24.90
CA ALA A 114 -2.13 -3.99 -25.13
C ALA A 114 -1.46 -5.22 -24.48
N GLY A 115 -2.02 -5.70 -23.37
CA GLY A 115 -1.60 -6.95 -22.73
C GLY A 115 -1.86 -8.20 -23.59
N ALA A 116 -2.94 -8.20 -24.39
CA ALA A 116 -3.30 -9.29 -25.30
C ALA A 116 -2.61 -9.21 -26.68
N MET A 117 -1.88 -8.13 -26.97
CA MET A 117 -1.15 -7.94 -28.23
C MET A 117 0.19 -8.68 -28.25
N THR A 118 0.66 -9.02 -29.45
CA THR A 118 2.03 -9.51 -29.67
C THR A 118 3.05 -8.41 -29.35
N PRO A 119 4.31 -8.75 -28.99
CA PRO A 119 5.32 -7.75 -28.66
C PRO A 119 5.53 -6.69 -29.75
N THR A 120 5.59 -7.12 -31.02
CA THR A 120 5.75 -6.22 -32.17
C THR A 120 4.58 -5.23 -32.32
N MET A 121 3.35 -5.67 -32.06
CA MET A 121 2.17 -4.81 -32.14
C MET A 121 2.11 -3.82 -30.96
N ARG A 122 2.62 -4.23 -29.78
CA ARG A 122 2.77 -3.35 -28.62
C ARG A 122 3.77 -2.23 -28.89
N GLU A 123 4.89 -2.53 -29.54
CA GLU A 123 5.87 -1.51 -29.96
C GLU A 123 5.28 -0.52 -30.97
N GLN A 124 4.48 -1.00 -31.93
CA GLN A 124 3.80 -0.12 -32.88
C GLN A 124 2.77 0.79 -32.19
N LEU A 125 2.02 0.27 -31.22
CA LEU A 125 1.09 1.05 -30.42
C LEU A 125 1.81 2.15 -29.63
N LEU A 126 2.96 1.84 -29.01
CA LEU A 126 3.78 2.82 -28.29
C LEU A 126 4.22 3.96 -29.20
N LYS A 127 4.72 3.65 -30.40
CA LYS A 127 5.12 4.67 -31.40
C LYS A 127 3.96 5.57 -31.84
N MET A 128 2.76 4.99 -31.98
CA MET A 128 1.56 5.78 -32.29
C MET A 128 1.21 6.75 -31.16
N ILE A 129 1.26 6.29 -29.91
CA ILE A 129 1.00 7.14 -28.73
C ILE A 129 2.03 8.28 -28.67
N GLU A 130 3.31 7.99 -28.85
CA GLU A 130 4.39 8.99 -28.89
C GLU A 130 4.15 10.04 -29.98
N THR A 131 3.67 9.63 -31.16
CA THR A 131 3.37 10.55 -32.26
C THR A 131 2.22 11.49 -31.89
N PHE A 132 1.14 10.97 -31.28
CA PHE A 132 0.00 11.80 -30.87
C PHE A 132 0.33 12.74 -29.70
N ASP A 133 1.27 12.36 -28.83
CA ASP A 133 1.72 13.20 -27.71
C ASP A 133 2.59 14.37 -28.20
N GLN A 134 3.37 14.17 -29.28
CA GLN A 134 4.14 15.22 -29.94
C GLN A 134 3.26 16.23 -30.69
N ASP A 135 2.10 15.80 -31.20
CA ASP A 135 1.14 16.62 -31.94
C ASP A 135 0.09 17.30 -31.05
N ALA A 136 0.10 17.06 -29.73
CA ALA A 136 -0.81 17.72 -28.81
C ALA A 136 -0.42 19.21 -28.68
N PRO A 137 -1.28 20.17 -29.08
CA PRO A 137 -1.02 21.58 -28.80
C PRO A 137 -0.98 21.78 -27.29
N ALA A 138 0.02 22.52 -26.80
CA ALA A 138 0.06 22.96 -25.41
C ALA A 138 -1.28 23.60 -25.05
N ASP A 139 -1.95 23.07 -24.03
CA ASP A 139 -3.24 23.55 -23.56
C ASP A 139 -3.20 25.07 -23.34
N PRO A 140 -3.95 25.89 -24.10
CA PRO A 140 -3.98 27.33 -23.90
C PRO A 140 -4.85 27.76 -22.70
N GLY A 141 -5.26 26.82 -21.83
CA GLY A 141 -6.19 27.06 -20.72
C GLY A 141 -5.60 27.48 -19.36
N ALA A 142 -4.29 27.69 -19.21
CA ALA A 142 -3.69 28.11 -17.94
C ALA A 142 -3.34 29.61 -17.93
N GLN A 143 -4.35 30.48 -18.03
CA GLN A 143 -4.27 31.89 -17.64
C GLN A 143 -5.69 32.48 -17.54
N HIS A 144 -6.24 32.55 -16.33
CA HIS A 144 -6.88 33.75 -15.74
C HIS A 144 -7.48 33.45 -14.36
#